data_AF-A0A672RAP7-F1
#
_entry.id   AF-A0A672RAP7-F1
#
_cell.length_a   1.000
_cell.length_b   1.000
_cell.length_c   1.000
_cell.angle_alpha   90.00
_cell.angle_beta   90.00
_cell.angle_gamma   90.00
#
_symmetry.space_group_name_H-M   'P 1'
#
loop_
_entity.id
_entity.type
_entity.pdbx_description
1 polymer ?
#
loop_
_entity_poly.entity_id
_entity_poly.type
_entity_poly.pdbx_seq_one_letter_code
_entity_poly.pdbx_strand_id
1 'polypeptide(L)'
;MALNNNHSESGGVIINNSESVLMSYENVELVFSDTERLPEAFRKSKKGSVYLTPYRVIFLTKGKDPLQSFMMPFYLMKACEVKQPVLGANYIKGMISAEPGGGWEGSATFKLIFIAGGAIEFGQYMLQVAAQASRGQPVTVNYGCPYMANGAYAYPPPPPANGMYSATPPPPGYAYPGPPPPGYNTTYYVQNSAE
;
A
#
# COMPACT_ATOMS: atom_id res chain seq x y z
N MET A 1 -14.21 -4.07 3.42
CA MET A 1 -13.37 -5.23 3.74
C MET A 1 -14.12 -6.42 3.21
N ALA A 2 -13.52 -7.17 2.28
CA ALA A 2 -14.16 -8.30 1.64
C ALA A 2 -13.41 -9.60 1.89
N LEU A 3 -14.16 -10.68 2.08
CA LEU A 3 -13.66 -12.04 2.13
C LEU A 3 -13.56 -12.63 0.73
N ASN A 4 -12.56 -13.47 0.50
CA ASN A 4 -12.50 -14.46 -0.56
C ASN A 4 -12.71 -13.94 -1.99
N ASN A 5 -12.35 -12.68 -2.25
CA ASN A 5 -12.47 -12.06 -3.58
C ASN A 5 -11.12 -11.83 -4.29
N ASN A 6 -9.99 -12.14 -3.64
CA ASN A 6 -8.64 -11.80 -4.13
C ASN A 6 -7.69 -13.01 -4.16
N HIS A 7 -8.20 -14.20 -4.44
CA HIS A 7 -7.40 -15.42 -4.61
C HIS A 7 -7.81 -16.17 -5.88
N SER A 8 -6.85 -16.83 -6.53
CA SER A 8 -7.09 -17.75 -7.63
C SER A 8 -7.27 -19.18 -7.14
N GLU A 9 -7.87 -20.04 -7.97
CA GLU A 9 -7.98 -21.48 -7.70
C GLU A 9 -6.60 -22.16 -7.56
N SER A 10 -5.57 -21.59 -8.20
CA SER A 10 -4.17 -22.03 -8.09
C SER A 10 -3.47 -21.55 -6.81
N GLY A 11 -4.16 -20.81 -5.93
CA GLY A 11 -3.62 -20.33 -4.65
C GLY A 11 -2.76 -19.07 -4.76
N GLY A 12 -2.88 -18.31 -5.86
CA GLY A 12 -2.23 -17.01 -6.04
C GLY A 12 -3.13 -15.84 -5.61
N VAL A 13 -2.54 -14.66 -5.42
CA VAL A 13 -3.29 -13.43 -5.16
C VAL A 13 -3.83 -12.86 -6.48
N ILE A 14 -5.08 -12.39 -6.48
CA ILE A 14 -5.68 -11.66 -7.62
C ILE A 14 -5.68 -10.17 -7.30
N ILE A 15 -5.00 -9.40 -8.16
CA ILE A 15 -4.87 -7.94 -8.07
C ILE A 15 -5.35 -7.34 -9.39
N ASN A 16 -5.99 -6.17 -9.34
CA ASN A 16 -6.49 -5.51 -10.54
C ASN A 16 -5.30 -5.15 -11.45
N ASN A 17 -5.44 -5.29 -12.77
CA ASN A 17 -4.39 -4.97 -13.74
C ASN A 17 -3.94 -3.49 -13.69
N SER A 18 -4.76 -2.59 -13.16
CA SER A 18 -4.40 -1.18 -12.93
C SER A 18 -3.70 -0.92 -11.59
N GLU A 19 -3.47 -1.95 -10.79
CA GLU A 19 -2.93 -1.88 -9.43
C GLU A 19 -1.62 -2.69 -9.35
N SER A 20 -0.56 -2.07 -8.83
CA SER A 20 0.72 -2.74 -8.60
C SER A 20 0.88 -3.21 -7.16
N VAL A 21 1.66 -4.27 -6.96
CA VAL A 21 2.17 -4.64 -5.63
C VAL A 21 3.35 -3.73 -5.30
N LEU A 22 3.26 -3.04 -4.16
CA LEU A 22 4.31 -2.17 -3.64
C LEU A 22 5.30 -2.95 -2.77
N MET A 23 4.79 -3.88 -1.96
CA MET A 23 5.57 -4.68 -1.02
C MET A 23 4.82 -5.95 -0.66
N SER A 24 5.53 -7.03 -0.40
CA SER A 24 4.92 -8.28 0.08
C SER A 24 5.81 -9.02 1.06
N TYR A 25 5.19 -9.73 2.00
CA TYR A 25 5.87 -10.60 2.94
C TYR A 25 5.16 -11.94 3.04
N GLU A 26 5.94 -13.03 3.10
CA GLU A 26 5.46 -14.37 3.40
C GLU A 26 5.56 -14.67 4.91
N ASN A 27 5.00 -15.81 5.33
CA ASN A 27 5.04 -16.27 6.73
C ASN A 27 4.46 -15.25 7.71
N VAL A 28 3.39 -14.58 7.30
CA VAL A 28 2.61 -13.66 8.13
C VAL A 28 1.42 -14.41 8.69
N GLU A 29 1.11 -14.18 9.96
CA GLU A 29 -0.05 -14.73 10.63
C GLU A 29 -1.10 -13.65 10.88
N LEU A 30 -2.31 -13.86 10.37
CA LEU A 30 -3.48 -13.00 10.58
C LEU A 30 -4.33 -13.56 11.72
N VAL A 31 -4.60 -12.72 12.72
CA VAL A 31 -5.43 -13.06 13.88
C VAL A 31 -6.48 -11.99 14.08
N PHE A 32 -7.71 -12.41 14.35
CA PHE A 32 -8.80 -11.50 14.75
C PHE A 32 -9.11 -11.67 16.23
N SER A 33 -9.52 -10.58 16.88
CA SER A 33 -10.05 -10.59 18.25
C SER A 33 -11.58 -10.43 18.22
N ASP A 34 -12.24 -10.82 19.32
CA ASP A 34 -13.69 -10.69 19.50
C ASP A 34 -14.53 -11.43 18.43
N THR A 35 -14.05 -12.60 18.02
CA THR A 35 -14.59 -13.33 16.86
C THR A 35 -15.89 -14.07 17.13
N GLU A 36 -16.40 -14.09 18.36
CA GLU A 36 -17.55 -14.91 18.77
C GLU A 36 -18.81 -14.68 17.94
N ARG A 37 -19.00 -13.44 17.47
CA ARG A 37 -20.15 -13.04 16.64
C ARG A 37 -19.80 -12.97 15.15
N LEU A 38 -18.55 -13.24 14.79
CA LEU A 38 -18.08 -13.22 13.41
C LEU A 38 -18.19 -14.60 12.76
N PRO A 39 -18.28 -14.65 11.41
CA PRO A 39 -18.30 -15.90 10.65
C PRO A 39 -17.11 -16.82 10.96
N GLU A 40 -17.25 -18.11 10.63
CA GLU A 40 -16.20 -19.12 10.86
C GLU A 40 -14.85 -18.73 10.23
N ALA A 41 -14.87 -18.00 9.11
CA ALA A 41 -13.69 -17.46 8.45
C ALA A 41 -12.76 -16.64 9.37
N PHE A 42 -13.30 -16.00 10.41
CA PHE A 42 -12.53 -15.19 11.36
C PHE A 42 -11.93 -16.00 12.51
N ARG A 43 -12.26 -17.29 12.62
CA ARG A 43 -11.83 -18.15 13.73
C ARG A 43 -10.42 -18.68 13.49
N LYS A 44 -9.67 -18.83 14.58
CA LYS A 44 -8.27 -19.29 14.58
C LYS A 44 -7.36 -18.36 13.79
N SER A 45 -6.05 -18.51 13.98
CA SER A 45 -5.07 -17.77 13.20
C SER A 45 -4.92 -18.33 11.79
N LYS A 46 -4.64 -17.44 10.83
CA LYS A 46 -4.44 -17.77 9.42
C LYS A 46 -2.99 -17.52 9.08
N LYS A 47 -2.30 -18.50 8.50
CA LYS A 47 -0.91 -18.34 8.05
C LYS A 47 -0.90 -18.11 6.56
N GLY A 48 -0.08 -17.17 6.09
CA GLY A 48 -0.13 -16.77 4.70
C GLY A 48 0.87 -15.69 4.34
N SER A 49 0.52 -14.96 3.29
CA SER A 49 1.29 -13.84 2.76
C SER A 49 0.46 -12.57 2.79
N VAL A 50 1.13 -11.44 2.93
CA VAL A 50 0.51 -10.12 2.90
C VAL A 50 1.07 -9.31 1.74
N TYR A 51 0.20 -8.59 1.05
CA TYR A 51 0.52 -7.75 -0.09
C TYR A 51 0.04 -6.33 0.19
N LEU A 52 0.91 -5.36 0.00
CA LEU A 52 0.61 -3.95 0.06
C LEU A 52 0.45 -3.41 -1.36
N THR A 53 -0.62 -2.69 -1.60
CA THR A 53 -0.87 -1.95 -2.84
C THR A 53 -1.12 -0.48 -2.55
N PRO A 54 -1.26 0.39 -3.57
CA PRO A 54 -1.59 1.81 -3.36
C PRO A 54 -2.90 2.08 -2.61
N TYR A 55 -3.81 1.12 -2.51
CA TYR A 55 -5.17 1.36 -2.00
C TYR A 55 -5.56 0.46 -0.82
N ARG A 56 -4.84 -0.65 -0.62
CA ARG A 56 -5.26 -1.71 0.29
C ARG A 56 -4.11 -2.62 0.71
N VAL A 57 -4.36 -3.34 1.79
CA VAL A 57 -3.63 -4.55 2.15
C VAL A 57 -4.46 -5.75 1.71
N ILE A 58 -3.82 -6.79 1.18
CA ILE A 58 -4.46 -8.07 0.87
C ILE A 58 -3.71 -9.15 1.65
N PHE A 59 -4.43 -9.90 2.48
CA PHE A 59 -3.91 -11.13 3.08
C PHE A 59 -4.37 -12.33 2.25
N LEU A 60 -3.44 -13.23 1.94
CA LEU A 60 -3.69 -14.47 1.24
C LEU A 60 -3.31 -15.65 2.15
N THR A 61 -4.27 -16.48 2.48
CA THR A 61 -4.04 -17.66 3.32
C THR A 61 -3.32 -18.74 2.52
N LYS A 62 -2.35 -19.39 3.15
CA LYS A 62 -1.67 -20.56 2.60
C LYS A 62 -2.47 -21.82 2.91
N GLY A 63 -2.86 -22.56 1.87
CA GLY A 63 -3.58 -23.82 1.99
C GLY A 63 -5.09 -23.65 2.16
N LYS A 64 -5.78 -24.74 2.54
CA LYS A 64 -7.24 -24.77 2.66
C LYS A 64 -7.70 -24.19 3.99
N ASP A 65 -8.51 -23.13 3.91
CA ASP A 65 -9.12 -22.45 5.06
C ASP A 65 -10.40 -21.72 4.60
N PRO A 66 -11.45 -21.62 5.44
CA PRO A 66 -12.64 -20.83 5.09
C PRO A 66 -12.35 -19.37 4.71
N LEU A 67 -11.27 -18.78 5.22
CA LEU A 67 -10.71 -17.50 4.75
C LEU A 67 -9.52 -17.79 3.83
N GLN A 68 -9.74 -17.68 2.52
CA GLN A 68 -8.70 -17.82 1.48
C GLN A 68 -8.00 -16.49 1.18
N SER A 69 -8.76 -15.39 1.12
CA SER A 69 -8.19 -14.05 0.97
C SER A 69 -8.98 -13.03 1.79
N PHE A 70 -8.31 -12.00 2.28
CA PHE A 70 -8.95 -10.90 2.98
C PHE A 70 -8.44 -9.56 2.49
N MET A 71 -9.36 -8.78 1.92
CA MET A 71 -9.08 -7.49 1.30
C MET A 71 -9.35 -6.35 2.27
N MET A 72 -8.32 -5.55 2.52
CA MET A 72 -8.30 -4.52 3.54
C MET A 72 -8.02 -3.12 2.98
N PRO A 73 -9.04 -2.40 2.49
CA PRO A 73 -8.83 -1.08 1.95
C PRO A 73 -8.61 -0.06 3.06
N PHE A 74 -7.70 0.90 2.83
CA PHE A 74 -7.22 1.79 3.89
C PHE A 74 -8.34 2.61 4.55
N TYR A 75 -9.36 3.03 3.79
CA TYR A 75 -10.47 3.80 4.33
C TYR A 75 -11.36 3.04 5.34
N LEU A 76 -11.26 1.71 5.39
CA LEU A 76 -11.93 0.85 6.37
C LEU A 76 -10.99 0.36 7.47
N MET A 77 -9.73 0.79 7.46
CA MET A 77 -8.74 0.51 8.49
C MET A 77 -8.65 1.69 9.45
N LYS A 78 -8.61 1.43 10.75
CA LYS A 78 -8.48 2.47 11.79
C LYS A 78 -7.46 2.06 12.85
N ALA A 79 -6.90 3.06 13.53
CA ALA A 79 -5.97 2.87 14.64
C ALA A 79 -4.85 1.86 14.35
N CYS A 80 -4.29 1.93 13.13
CA CYS A 80 -3.22 1.02 12.72
C CYS A 80 -1.89 1.46 13.33
N GLU A 81 -1.21 0.52 13.98
CA GLU A 81 0.07 0.75 14.66
C GLU A 81 0.99 -0.46 14.56
N VAL A 82 2.29 -0.21 14.51
CA VAL A 82 3.33 -1.25 14.61
C VAL A 82 3.65 -1.49 16.08
N LYS A 83 3.54 -2.73 16.53
CA LYS A 83 3.93 -3.15 17.88
C LYS A 83 5.23 -3.94 17.84
N GLN A 84 6.15 -3.54 18.71
CA GLN A 84 7.47 -4.14 18.87
C GLN A 84 7.63 -4.69 20.30
N PRO A 85 7.03 -5.86 20.60
CA PRO A 85 7.21 -6.47 21.91
C PRO A 85 8.66 -6.92 22.11
N VAL A 86 9.17 -6.83 23.35
CA VAL A 86 10.52 -7.30 23.70
C VAL A 86 10.66 -8.82 23.50
N LEU A 87 9.56 -9.55 23.66
CA LEU A 87 9.48 -10.99 23.44
C LEU A 87 8.38 -11.31 22.42
N GLY A 88 8.73 -12.11 21.41
CA GLY A 88 7.82 -12.51 20.33
C GLY A 88 8.02 -11.70 19.05
N ALA A 89 7.24 -12.03 18.03
CA ALA A 89 7.32 -11.37 16.73
C ALA A 89 6.65 -10.00 16.74
N ASN A 90 7.22 -9.07 15.98
CA ASN A 90 6.61 -7.78 15.71
C ASN A 90 5.33 -7.96 14.90
N TYR A 91 4.34 -7.11 15.16
CA TYR A 91 3.05 -7.20 14.50
C TYR A 91 2.44 -5.83 14.23
N ILE A 92 1.55 -5.77 13.25
CA ILE A 92 0.70 -4.62 12.98
C ILE A 92 -0.66 -4.91 13.58
N LYS A 93 -1.19 -3.97 14.36
CA LYS A 93 -2.53 -4.06 14.94
C LYS A 93 -3.39 -2.93 14.39
N GLY A 94 -4.66 -3.19 14.18
CA GLY A 94 -5.64 -2.15 13.88
C GLY A 94 -7.09 -2.65 13.99
N MET A 95 -8.02 -1.77 13.68
CA MET A 95 -9.45 -2.09 13.56
C MET A 95 -9.85 -2.10 12.09
N ILE A 96 -10.79 -2.98 11.77
CA ILE A 96 -11.37 -3.14 10.42
C ILE A 96 -12.90 -3.14 10.50
N SER A 97 -13.53 -2.70 9.42
CA SER A 97 -15.00 -2.70 9.27
C SER A 97 -15.43 -3.33 7.95
N ALA A 98 -16.48 -4.13 7.97
CA ALA A 98 -17.06 -4.74 6.78
C ALA A 98 -17.44 -3.69 5.73
N GLU A 99 -17.33 -4.06 4.46
CA GLU A 99 -18.00 -3.31 3.40
C GLU A 99 -19.35 -3.97 3.06
N PRO A 100 -20.36 -3.20 2.61
CA PRO A 100 -21.60 -3.77 2.10
C PRO A 100 -21.31 -4.81 1.02
N GLY A 101 -21.87 -6.02 1.18
CA GLY A 101 -21.65 -7.12 0.23
C GLY A 101 -20.27 -7.79 0.32
N GLY A 102 -19.42 -7.44 1.29
CA GLY A 102 -18.08 -8.02 1.46
C GLY A 102 -18.03 -9.45 2.04
N GLY A 103 -19.17 -10.13 2.16
CA GLY A 103 -19.27 -11.49 2.70
C GLY A 103 -19.25 -11.61 4.22
N TRP A 104 -19.25 -10.49 4.95
CA TRP A 104 -19.40 -10.44 6.41
C TRP A 104 -19.93 -9.07 6.86
N GLU A 105 -20.30 -8.95 8.13
CA GLU A 105 -20.83 -7.72 8.74
C GLU A 105 -20.13 -7.40 10.06
N GLY A 106 -20.12 -6.12 10.42
CA GLY A 106 -19.57 -5.62 11.68
C GLY A 106 -18.13 -5.13 11.57
N SER A 107 -17.39 -5.29 12.67
CA SER A 107 -16.02 -4.81 12.83
C SER A 107 -15.21 -5.75 13.71
N ALA A 108 -13.89 -5.74 13.52
CA ALA A 108 -12.98 -6.57 14.31
C ALA A 108 -11.65 -5.84 14.56
N THR A 109 -10.94 -6.26 15.61
CA THR A 109 -9.52 -5.93 15.76
C THR A 109 -8.71 -7.03 15.09
N PHE A 110 -7.74 -6.65 14.26
CA PHE A 110 -6.83 -7.60 13.61
C PHE A 110 -5.39 -7.43 14.12
N LYS A 111 -4.60 -8.49 13.96
CA LYS A 111 -3.14 -8.49 14.07
C LYS A 111 -2.54 -9.18 12.85
N LEU A 112 -1.56 -8.56 12.22
CA LEU A 112 -0.66 -9.19 11.24
C LEU A 112 0.69 -9.41 11.91
N ILE A 113 1.02 -10.65 12.22
CA ILE A 113 2.22 -11.04 12.97
C ILE A 113 3.27 -11.52 11.97
N PHE A 114 4.43 -10.85 11.93
CA PHE A 114 5.46 -11.12 10.93
C PHE A 114 6.52 -12.06 11.53
N ILE A 115 6.29 -13.36 11.40
CA ILE A 115 7.10 -14.41 12.03
C ILE A 115 8.55 -14.37 11.47
N ALA A 116 8.70 -14.05 10.19
CA ALA A 116 9.99 -13.97 9.51
C ALA A 116 10.63 -12.56 9.55
N GLY A 117 10.07 -11.61 10.31
CA GLY A 117 10.49 -10.19 10.29
C GLY A 117 9.79 -9.38 9.20
N GLY A 118 10.11 -8.07 9.13
CA GLY A 118 9.53 -7.15 8.15
C GLY A 118 8.36 -6.28 8.64
N ALA A 119 7.81 -6.54 9.83
CA ALA A 119 6.67 -5.77 10.36
C ALA A 119 6.89 -4.25 10.42
N ILE A 120 8.12 -3.83 10.74
CA ILE A 120 8.47 -2.41 10.89
C ILE A 120 8.42 -1.73 9.52
N GLU A 121 9.15 -2.27 8.55
CA GLU A 121 9.20 -1.75 7.19
C GLU A 121 7.82 -1.77 6.55
N PHE A 122 7.13 -2.92 6.60
CA PHE A 122 5.79 -3.04 6.04
C PHE A 122 4.81 -2.08 6.70
N GLY A 123 4.80 -1.99 8.04
CA GLY A 123 3.87 -1.16 8.76
C GLY A 123 4.11 0.34 8.56
N GLN A 124 5.36 0.77 8.57
CA GLN A 124 5.72 2.15 8.27
C GLN A 124 5.32 2.53 6.84
N TYR A 125 5.63 1.68 5.87
CA TYR A 125 5.30 1.93 4.48
C TYR A 125 3.79 1.91 4.23
N MET A 126 3.08 0.93 4.81
CA MET A 126 1.61 0.86 4.76
C MET A 126 0.96 2.14 5.27
N LEU A 127 1.43 2.68 6.40
CA LEU A 127 0.84 3.90 6.95
C LEU A 127 1.14 5.14 6.09
N GLN A 128 2.34 5.23 5.51
CA GLN A 128 2.68 6.28 4.55
C GLN A 128 1.78 6.22 3.30
N VAL A 129 1.60 5.03 2.72
CA VAL A 129 0.74 4.81 1.55
C VAL A 129 -0.71 5.14 1.89
N ALA A 130 -1.22 4.70 3.04
CA ALA A 130 -2.57 5.02 3.50
C ALA A 130 -2.80 6.53 3.65
N ALA A 131 -1.81 7.27 4.19
CA ALA A 131 -1.88 8.72 4.29
C ALA A 131 -1.92 9.41 2.93
N GLN A 132 -1.12 8.96 1.96
CA GLN A 132 -1.12 9.48 0.59
C GLN A 132 -2.44 9.17 -0.13
N ALA A 133 -2.93 7.94 -0.01
CA ALA A 133 -4.21 7.51 -0.58
C ALA A 133 -5.40 8.34 -0.06
N SER A 134 -5.39 8.67 1.25
CA SER A 134 -6.44 9.51 1.85
C SER A 134 -6.53 10.93 1.25
N ARG A 135 -5.45 11.41 0.61
CA ARG A 135 -5.35 12.74 0.00
C ARG A 135 -5.50 12.73 -1.52
N GLY A 136 -5.74 11.56 -2.11
CA GLY A 136 -5.76 11.39 -3.56
C GLY A 136 -4.40 11.68 -4.22
N GLN A 137 -3.30 11.58 -3.48
CA GLN A 137 -1.97 11.79 -4.05
C GLN A 137 -1.41 10.50 -4.65
N PRO A 138 -0.62 10.58 -5.74
CA PRO A 138 0.11 9.43 -6.24
C PRO A 138 1.00 8.85 -5.15
N VAL A 139 1.12 7.52 -5.13
CA VAL A 139 2.05 6.88 -4.20
C VAL A 139 3.47 7.21 -4.62
N THR A 140 4.13 8.06 -3.84
CA THR A 140 5.53 8.43 -4.03
C THR A 140 6.36 7.69 -3.01
N VAL A 141 7.22 6.79 -3.50
CA VAL A 141 8.16 6.04 -2.66
C VAL A 141 9.27 7.00 -2.26
N ASN A 142 9.15 7.59 -1.08
CA ASN A 142 10.25 8.30 -0.45
C ASN A 142 10.70 7.51 0.78
N TYR A 143 11.75 6.70 0.62
CA TYR A 143 12.41 5.95 1.71
C TYR A 143 13.06 6.87 2.77
N GLY A 144 13.02 8.20 2.59
CA GLY A 144 13.70 9.18 3.44
C GLY A 144 12.96 9.61 4.71
N CYS A 145 11.83 9.01 5.09
CA CYS A 145 11.08 9.40 6.29
C CYS A 145 11.25 8.37 7.42
N PRO A 146 12.29 8.50 8.28
CA PRO A 146 12.38 7.67 9.48
C PRO A 146 11.24 8.01 10.43
N TYR A 147 10.38 7.03 10.71
CA TYR A 147 9.40 7.11 11.80
C TYR A 147 10.18 7.21 13.11
N MET A 148 10.03 8.32 13.84
CA MET A 148 10.62 8.45 15.17
C MET A 148 9.84 7.58 16.16
N ALA A 149 10.55 6.96 17.11
CA ALA A 149 9.98 6.05 18.10
C ALA A 149 8.85 6.63 18.98
N ASN A 150 8.57 7.94 18.88
CA ASN A 150 7.49 8.64 19.60
C ASN A 150 6.16 8.74 18.84
N GLY A 151 6.05 8.16 17.65
CA GLY A 151 4.83 8.20 16.85
C GLY A 151 4.62 9.45 15.99
N ALA A 152 5.60 10.36 15.94
CA ALA A 152 5.56 11.54 15.08
C ALA A 152 6.06 11.23 13.66
N TYR A 153 5.29 11.66 12.66
CA TYR A 153 5.73 11.71 11.27
C TYR A 153 6.65 12.92 11.08
N ALA A 154 7.92 12.68 10.77
CA ALA A 154 8.77 13.72 10.22
C ALA A 154 8.31 13.98 8.79
N TYR A 155 7.54 15.06 8.58
CA TYR A 155 7.33 15.56 7.22
C TYR A 155 8.68 15.99 6.65
N PRO A 156 9.03 15.61 5.40
CA PRO A 156 10.04 16.37 4.70
C PRO A 156 9.55 17.83 4.66
N PRO A 157 10.41 18.81 4.96
CA PRO A 157 10.00 20.21 4.97
C PRO A 157 9.34 20.53 3.62
N PRO A 158 8.21 21.27 3.61
CA PRO A 158 7.60 21.67 2.36
C PRO A 158 8.65 22.37 1.50
N PRO A 159 8.73 22.07 0.19
CA PRO A 159 9.62 22.80 -0.69
C PRO A 159 9.34 24.30 -0.52
N PRO A 160 10.37 25.14 -0.34
CA PRO A 160 10.17 26.55 -0.03
C PRO A 160 9.26 27.17 -1.07
N ALA A 161 8.13 27.70 -0.60
CA ALA A 161 7.24 28.51 -1.42
C ALA A 161 7.96 29.84 -1.70
N ASN A 162 8.02 30.19 -2.98
CA ASN A 162 8.61 31.38 -3.58
C ASN A 162 10.02 31.19 -4.16
N GLY A 163 10.07 31.42 -5.47
CA GLY A 163 11.23 31.19 -6.31
C GLY A 163 12.40 32.10 -5.97
N MET A 164 13.51 31.46 -5.62
CA MET A 164 14.85 32.00 -5.85
C MET A 164 15.71 30.83 -6.31
N TYR A 165 15.99 30.78 -7.61
CA TYR A 165 17.01 29.92 -8.18
C TYR A 165 18.34 30.22 -7.49
N SER A 166 18.71 29.39 -6.52
CA SER A 166 20.08 29.36 -6.01
C SER A 166 20.86 28.46 -6.97
N ALA A 167 21.41 29.07 -8.01
CA ALA A 167 22.30 28.41 -8.95
C ALA A 167 23.53 27.90 -8.19
N THR A 168 23.56 26.60 -7.91
CA THR A 168 24.84 25.92 -7.69
C THR A 168 25.57 25.89 -9.03
N PRO A 169 26.84 26.34 -9.11
CA PRO A 169 27.55 26.29 -10.37
C PRO A 169 27.74 24.82 -10.79
N PRO A 170 27.45 24.45 -12.05
CA PRO A 170 27.63 23.08 -12.52
C PRO A 170 29.14 22.71 -12.56
N PRO A 171 29.50 21.42 -12.38
CA PRO A 171 30.86 20.95 -12.54
C PRO A 171 31.42 21.27 -13.93
N PRO A 172 32.72 21.60 -14.09
CA PRO A 172 33.27 21.97 -15.39
C PRO A 172 33.26 20.76 -16.32
N GLY A 173 32.54 20.83 -17.45
CA GLY A 173 32.74 19.88 -18.56
C GLY A 173 31.49 19.41 -19.31
N TYR A 174 30.27 19.69 -18.84
CA TYR A 174 29.06 19.23 -19.52
C TYR A 174 28.18 20.41 -19.98
N ALA A 175 28.40 20.88 -21.20
CA ALA A 175 27.46 21.76 -21.89
C ALA A 175 26.31 20.91 -22.44
N TYR A 176 25.14 20.98 -21.80
CA TYR A 176 23.92 20.43 -22.40
C TYR A 176 23.44 21.35 -23.54
N PRO A 177 23.08 20.82 -24.72
CA PRO A 177 22.49 21.62 -25.77
C PRO A 177 21.15 22.19 -25.30
N GLY A 178 20.98 23.50 -25.49
CA GLY A 178 19.77 24.23 -25.08
C GLY A 178 18.51 23.73 -25.79
N PRO A 179 17.32 23.95 -25.20
CA PRO A 179 16.05 23.52 -25.79
C PRO A 179 15.78 24.26 -27.12
N PRO A 180 15.18 23.60 -28.12
CA PRO A 180 14.89 24.20 -29.41
C PRO A 180 13.83 25.32 -29.30
N PRO A 181 13.86 26.34 -30.19
CA PRO A 181 12.92 27.46 -30.17
C PRO A 181 11.47 27.03 -30.47
N PRO A 182 10.45 27.72 -29.90
CA PRO A 182 9.06 27.43 -30.19
C PRO A 182 8.65 28.03 -31.54
N GLY A 183 8.23 27.20 -32.49
CA GLY A 183 7.81 27.67 -33.81
C GLY A 183 6.96 26.69 -34.63
N TYR A 184 5.75 27.15 -34.93
CA TYR A 184 4.91 26.88 -36.12
C TYR A 184 4.09 25.57 -36.19
N ASN A 185 2.80 25.73 -35.86
CA ASN A 185 1.69 24.88 -36.32
C ASN A 185 1.74 24.69 -37.84
N THR A 186 1.91 23.45 -38.30
CA THR A 186 1.65 23.08 -39.70
C THR A 186 0.52 22.06 -39.74
N THR A 187 -0.64 22.53 -40.21
CA THR A 187 -1.80 21.74 -40.61
C THR A 187 -1.42 20.86 -41.81
N TYR A 188 -1.58 19.54 -41.72
CA TYR A 188 -1.48 18.66 -42.88
C TYR A 188 -2.87 18.47 -43.51
N TYR A 189 -3.01 18.94 -44.75
CA TYR A 189 -4.07 18.53 -45.66
C TYR A 189 -3.84 17.08 -46.09
N VAL A 190 -4.84 16.22 -45.96
CA VAL A 190 -4.84 14.88 -46.59
C VAL A 190 -5.46 15.03 -47.98
N GLN A 191 -4.64 14.80 -49.01
CA GLN A 191 -5.04 14.82 -50.41
C GLN A 191 -5.15 13.37 -50.92
N ASN A 192 -6.34 12.99 -51.39
CA ASN A 192 -6.65 11.71 -52.05
C ASN A 192 -6.02 11.63 -53.45
N SER A 193 -5.42 10.49 -53.81
CA SER A 193 -5.52 9.77 -55.12
C SER A 193 -4.67 8.48 -55.01
N ALA A 194 -5.22 7.28 -55.14
CA ALA A 194 -5.60 6.55 -56.36
C ALA A 194 -4.45 5.71 -56.93
N GLU A 195 -4.58 4.39 -56.78
CA GLU A 195 -4.33 3.37 -57.81
C GLU A 195 -5.29 2.19 -57.58
#